data_AF-A0A840CMD2-F1
#
_entry.id   AF-A0A840CMD2-F1
#
_cell.length_a   1.000
_cell.length_b   1.000
_cell.length_c   1.000
_cell.angle_alpha   90.00
_cell.angle_beta   90.00
_cell.angle_gamma   90.00
#
_symmetry.space_group_name_H-M   'P 1'
#
loop_
_entity.id
_entity.type
_entity.pdbx_description
1 polymer ?
#
loop_
_entity_poly.entity_id
_entity_poly.type
_entity_poly.pdbx_seq_one_letter_code
_entity_poly.pdbx_strand_id
1 'polypeptide(L)'
;MAYHLRISLFSSLDFQSDWQHNFEKQECFNQYFASSDTIRVQFAAFKNDTPTVRLTGLDTEDVISIPLTEFAPFDNYRSYYFEITDLDTGTYKVDIINTYQEVISSSVFCVMEKECLYDTILLKYTNREDKFDTQFLDGDGGNYFFEFRIRGGFLFKEMTFNVSNNTFRDQGYSLTQLDAYPYESRILTIGDNSGVPIWIARKLNLMFSLSYITINGLEYVRADGTEVEVNELAGYYPGYIFKLEVEPKDFYSSYEDLYPNGYNIHTKEFIKPPFN
;
A
#
# COMPACT_ATOMS: atom_id res chain seq x y z
N MET A 1 -1.12 -24.68 23.83
CA MET A 1 -1.65 -25.01 22.48
C MET A 1 -1.17 -23.92 21.54
N ALA A 2 -0.58 -24.26 20.40
CA ALA A 2 -0.19 -23.25 19.43
C ALA A 2 -1.45 -22.75 18.73
N TYR A 3 -1.93 -21.55 19.10
CA TYR A 3 -3.02 -20.90 18.38
C TYR A 3 -2.47 -20.46 17.02
N HIS A 4 -2.90 -21.14 15.96
CA HIS A 4 -2.53 -20.77 14.61
C HIS A 4 -3.48 -19.69 14.09
N LEU A 5 -3.26 -18.46 14.52
CA LEU A 5 -3.81 -17.28 13.84
C LEU A 5 -2.93 -16.98 12.62
N ARG A 6 -3.52 -16.77 11.45
CA ARG A 6 -2.80 -16.35 10.24
C ARG A 6 -3.38 -15.04 9.75
N ILE A 7 -2.65 -13.95 9.92
CA ILE A 7 -3.07 -12.64 9.44
C ILE A 7 -2.54 -12.46 8.01
N SER A 8 -3.39 -12.00 7.11
CA SER A 8 -2.98 -11.68 5.73
C SER A 8 -1.91 -10.59 5.76
N LEU A 9 -0.83 -10.81 5.01
CA LEU A 9 0.25 -9.84 4.86
C LEU A 9 -0.19 -8.55 4.14
N PHE A 10 -1.34 -8.60 3.45
CA PHE A 10 -2.00 -7.48 2.77
C PHE A 10 -2.96 -6.70 3.67
N SER A 11 -3.11 -7.09 4.94
CA SER A 11 -3.87 -6.28 5.90
C SER A 11 -3.27 -4.87 6.03
N SER A 12 -4.14 -3.87 6.21
CA SER A 12 -3.76 -2.47 6.42
C SER A 12 -2.83 -2.27 7.61
N LEU A 13 -3.01 -3.08 8.65
CA LEU A 13 -2.17 -3.08 9.85
C LEU A 13 -1.12 -4.19 9.78
N ASP A 14 -0.01 -3.95 10.50
CA ASP A 14 0.98 -4.98 10.78
C ASP A 14 0.89 -5.42 12.24
N PHE A 15 1.05 -6.72 12.46
CA PHE A 15 0.94 -7.37 13.76
C PHE A 15 2.26 -8.06 14.17
N GLN A 16 3.34 -7.81 13.44
CA GLN A 16 4.67 -8.31 13.73
C GLN A 16 5.36 -7.37 14.72
N SER A 17 5.90 -7.93 15.80
CA SER A 17 6.61 -7.17 16.82
C SER A 17 8.14 -7.28 16.71
N ASP A 18 8.65 -8.05 15.75
CA ASP A 18 10.06 -8.47 15.64
C ASP A 18 10.87 -7.64 14.63
N TRP A 19 10.59 -6.33 14.56
CA TRP A 19 11.27 -5.44 13.61
C TRP A 19 12.50 -4.74 14.17
N GLN A 20 12.75 -4.90 15.47
CA GLN A 20 13.87 -4.33 16.19
C GLN A 20 14.55 -5.40 17.05
N HIS A 21 15.88 -5.42 17.03
CA HIS A 21 16.68 -6.25 17.93
C HIS A 21 17.03 -5.51 19.23
N ASN A 22 17.19 -6.27 20.32
CA ASN A 22 17.53 -5.73 21.66
C ASN A 22 18.86 -4.97 21.72
N PHE A 23 19.79 -5.23 20.80
CA PHE A 23 21.09 -4.56 20.75
C PHE A 23 21.09 -3.30 19.88
N GLU A 24 20.01 -3.05 19.13
CA GLU A 24 19.84 -1.85 18.31
C GLU A 24 19.30 -0.69 19.15
N LYS A 25 19.39 0.53 18.60
CA LYS A 25 18.83 1.71 19.25
C LYS A 25 17.31 1.61 19.34
N GLN A 26 16.76 1.56 20.56
CA GLN A 26 15.33 1.46 20.83
C GLN A 26 14.56 2.63 20.20
N GLU A 27 13.61 2.32 19.33
CA GLU A 27 12.81 3.30 18.60
C GLU A 27 11.35 2.84 18.55
N CYS A 28 10.42 3.79 18.53
CA CYS A 28 9.00 3.51 18.36
C CYS A 28 8.57 3.85 16.94
N PHE A 29 7.83 2.95 16.30
CA PHE A 29 7.20 3.20 15.02
C PHE A 29 5.69 3.18 15.19
N ASN A 30 5.02 4.23 14.72
CA ASN A 30 3.57 4.31 14.68
C ASN A 30 3.12 4.46 13.22
N GLN A 31 2.17 3.62 12.82
CA GLN A 31 1.51 3.75 11.53
C GLN A 31 0.43 4.83 11.63
N TYR A 32 0.38 5.73 10.65
CA TYR A 32 -0.56 6.84 10.62
C TYR A 32 -1.66 6.60 9.59
N PHE A 33 -2.89 6.97 9.93
CA PHE A 33 -4.05 6.96 9.05
C PHE A 33 -4.81 8.30 9.14
N ALA A 34 -5.52 8.66 8.09
CA ALA A 34 -6.55 9.70 8.15
C ALA A 34 -7.87 9.08 8.64
N SER A 35 -8.77 9.90 9.21
CA SER A 35 -10.12 9.45 9.58
C SER A 35 -10.93 8.91 8.39
N SER A 36 -10.63 9.39 7.17
CA SER A 36 -11.24 8.93 5.92
C SER A 36 -10.65 7.63 5.35
N ASP A 37 -9.52 7.17 5.86
CA ASP A 37 -8.89 5.94 5.37
C ASP A 37 -9.65 4.72 5.87
N THR A 38 -9.71 3.67 5.07
CA THR A 38 -10.32 2.38 5.45
C THR A 38 -9.26 1.38 5.89
N ILE A 39 -9.23 1.08 7.18
CA ILE A 39 -8.32 0.07 7.73
C ILE A 39 -9.00 -1.29 7.63
N ARG A 40 -8.57 -2.13 6.68
CA ARG A 40 -9.07 -3.50 6.52
C ARG A 40 -8.03 -4.52 6.98
N VAL A 41 -8.43 -5.46 7.81
CA VAL A 41 -7.59 -6.58 8.24
C VAL A 41 -8.29 -7.88 7.91
N GLN A 42 -7.55 -8.79 7.26
CA GLN A 42 -8.01 -10.16 6.99
C GLN A 42 -7.16 -11.14 7.77
N PHE A 43 -7.79 -12.15 8.36
CA PHE A 43 -7.09 -13.23 9.04
C PHE A 43 -7.87 -14.54 9.03
N ALA A 44 -7.18 -15.64 9.22
CA ALA A 44 -7.75 -16.96 9.38
C ALA A 44 -7.51 -17.47 10.80
N ALA A 45 -8.57 -17.96 11.44
CA ALA A 45 -8.52 -18.62 12.74
C ALA A 45 -8.93 -20.09 12.61
N PHE A 46 -8.51 -20.92 13.55
CA PHE A 46 -8.86 -22.34 13.53
C PHE A 46 -10.38 -22.51 13.69
N LYS A 47 -10.98 -23.50 13.02
CA LYS A 47 -12.46 -23.64 12.91
C LYS A 47 -13.22 -23.74 14.25
N ASN A 48 -12.56 -24.22 15.30
CA ASN A 48 -13.13 -24.32 16.66
C ASN A 48 -12.97 -23.02 17.48
N ASP A 49 -12.26 -22.03 16.95
CA ASP A 49 -12.07 -20.73 17.55
C ASP A 49 -13.09 -19.75 16.97
N THR A 50 -13.75 -19.01 17.84
CA THR A 50 -14.61 -17.85 17.55
C THR A 50 -13.87 -16.60 18.01
N PRO A 51 -13.02 -16.01 17.15
CA PRO A 51 -12.26 -14.83 17.51
C PRO A 51 -13.18 -13.62 17.65
N THR A 52 -12.77 -12.67 18.48
CA THR A 52 -13.38 -11.34 18.55
C THR A 52 -12.31 -10.27 18.36
N VAL A 53 -12.72 -9.09 17.90
CA VAL A 53 -11.83 -7.95 17.70
C VAL A 53 -12.26 -6.82 18.61
N ARG A 54 -11.29 -6.27 19.33
CA ARG A 54 -11.47 -5.16 20.26
C ARG A 54 -10.56 -4.02 19.84
N LEU A 55 -11.15 -2.84 19.67
CA LEU A 55 -10.46 -1.58 19.50
C LEU A 55 -10.46 -0.85 20.85
N THR A 56 -9.30 -0.39 21.28
CA THR A 56 -9.12 0.42 22.49
C THR A 56 -8.50 1.76 22.10
N GLY A 57 -9.18 2.86 22.39
CA GLY A 57 -8.59 4.20 22.34
C GLY A 57 -7.61 4.34 23.50
N LEU A 58 -6.34 4.57 23.22
CA LEU A 58 -5.31 4.68 24.27
C LEU A 58 -5.35 6.03 24.98
N ASP A 59 -5.89 7.06 24.33
CA ASP A 59 -6.03 8.41 24.90
C ASP A 59 -7.34 8.57 25.69
N THR A 60 -8.42 7.90 25.26
CA THR A 60 -9.75 8.02 25.88
C THR A 60 -10.11 6.85 26.80
N GLU A 61 -9.36 5.74 26.73
CA GLU A 61 -9.67 4.45 27.34
C GLU A 61 -10.98 3.80 26.84
N ASP A 62 -11.57 4.34 25.77
CA ASP A 62 -12.79 3.77 25.18
C ASP A 62 -12.52 2.40 24.57
N VAL A 63 -13.46 1.48 24.76
CA VAL A 63 -13.38 0.11 24.25
C VAL A 63 -14.56 -0.18 23.34
N ILE A 64 -14.27 -0.52 22.10
CA ILE A 64 -15.26 -0.79 21.06
C ILE A 64 -15.03 -2.21 20.52
N SER A 65 -16.09 -3.00 20.41
CA SER A 65 -16.04 -4.29 19.72
C SER A 65 -16.28 -4.07 18.24
N ILE A 66 -15.36 -4.55 17.39
CA ILE A 66 -15.47 -4.42 15.94
C ILE A 66 -16.14 -5.68 15.38
N PRO A 67 -17.20 -5.55 14.57
CA PRO A 67 -17.87 -6.69 13.97
C PRO A 67 -16.95 -7.40 12.96
N LEU A 68 -16.96 -8.73 13.00
CA LEU A 68 -16.27 -9.58 12.04
C LEU A 68 -17.23 -10.06 10.96
N THR A 69 -16.74 -10.07 9.72
CA THR A 69 -17.41 -10.74 8.60
C THR A 69 -16.66 -12.03 8.27
N GLU A 70 -17.38 -13.15 8.23
CA GLU A 70 -16.84 -14.45 7.82
C GLU A 70 -17.02 -14.62 6.30
N PHE A 71 -15.95 -14.99 5.61
CA PHE A 71 -15.94 -15.20 4.17
C PHE A 71 -15.13 -16.45 3.85
N ALA A 72 -15.77 -17.46 3.29
CA ALA A 72 -15.16 -18.73 2.89
C ALA A 72 -14.48 -19.58 4.00
N PRO A 73 -14.96 -20.80 4.26
CA PRO A 73 -14.21 -21.77 5.06
C PRO A 73 -13.02 -22.30 4.26
N PHE A 74 -11.83 -22.30 4.88
CA PHE A 74 -10.61 -22.89 4.33
C PHE A 74 -10.26 -24.14 5.15
N ASP A 75 -10.77 -25.31 4.75
CA ASP A 75 -10.53 -26.59 5.44
C ASP A 75 -10.71 -26.51 6.98
N ASN A 76 -9.60 -26.57 7.74
CA ASN A 76 -9.56 -26.48 9.21
C ASN A 76 -9.57 -25.04 9.77
N TYR A 77 -9.69 -24.03 8.90
CA TYR A 77 -9.70 -22.62 9.24
C TYR A 77 -10.98 -21.93 8.76
N ARG A 78 -11.34 -20.85 9.45
CA ARG A 78 -12.33 -19.87 9.03
C ARG A 78 -11.66 -18.53 8.82
N SER A 79 -11.96 -17.89 7.71
CA SER A 79 -11.41 -16.58 7.37
C SER A 79 -12.39 -15.47 7.77
N TYR A 80 -11.82 -14.42 8.35
CA TYR A 80 -12.52 -13.28 8.91
C TYR A 80 -11.89 -11.99 8.40
N TYR A 81 -12.71 -10.98 8.17
CA TYR A 81 -12.24 -9.62 8.01
C TYR A 81 -13.02 -8.66 8.90
N PHE A 82 -12.37 -7.55 9.20
CA PHE A 82 -13.02 -6.38 9.76
C PHE A 82 -12.50 -5.11 9.11
N GLU A 83 -13.31 -4.07 9.23
CA GLU A 83 -13.02 -2.74 8.75
C GLU A 83 -13.18 -1.74 9.88
N ILE A 84 -12.28 -0.76 9.90
CA ILE A 84 -12.34 0.37 10.80
C ILE A 84 -12.26 1.62 9.93
N THR A 85 -13.27 2.48 10.05
CA THR A 85 -13.41 3.76 9.34
C THR A 85 -13.92 4.81 10.32
N ASP A 86 -13.81 6.08 9.93
CA ASP A 86 -14.45 7.21 10.61
C ASP A 86 -14.06 7.35 12.10
N LEU A 87 -12.81 7.02 12.41
CA LEU A 87 -12.25 7.23 13.75
C LEU A 87 -11.84 8.69 13.95
N ASP A 88 -12.05 9.19 15.17
CA ASP A 88 -11.51 10.48 15.59
C ASP A 88 -9.99 10.42 15.74
N THR A 89 -9.33 11.57 15.64
CA THR A 89 -7.89 11.72 15.86
C THR A 89 -7.49 11.18 17.24
N GLY A 90 -6.49 10.30 17.26
CA GLY A 90 -6.04 9.65 18.50
C GLY A 90 -5.19 8.41 18.24
N THR A 91 -4.69 7.81 19.32
CA THR A 91 -3.94 6.57 19.28
C THR A 91 -4.83 5.39 19.65
N TYR A 92 -4.80 4.34 18.84
CA TYR A 92 -5.65 3.17 19.02
C TYR A 92 -4.83 1.89 19.04
N LYS A 93 -5.31 0.91 19.81
CA LYS A 93 -4.83 -0.46 19.82
C LYS A 93 -5.94 -1.40 19.38
N VAL A 94 -5.64 -2.28 18.43
CA VAL A 94 -6.51 -3.38 18.02
C VAL A 94 -5.97 -4.68 18.60
N ASP A 95 -6.81 -5.40 19.32
CA ASP A 95 -6.54 -6.72 19.85
C ASP A 95 -7.43 -7.76 19.13
N ILE A 96 -6.83 -8.84 18.63
CA ILE A 96 -7.52 -10.05 18.18
C ILE A 96 -7.51 -11.04 19.34
N ILE A 97 -8.70 -11.43 19.80
CA ILE A 97 -8.92 -12.19 21.02
C ILE A 97 -9.51 -13.56 20.65
N ASN A 98 -9.00 -14.65 21.22
CA ASN A 98 -9.56 -15.99 21.00
C ASN A 98 -10.83 -16.24 21.83
N THR A 99 -11.44 -17.41 21.63
CA THR A 99 -12.61 -17.89 22.40
C THR A 99 -12.35 -17.95 23.91
N TYR A 100 -11.09 -18.10 24.33
CA TYR A 100 -10.67 -18.15 25.73
C TYR A 100 -10.38 -16.77 26.33
N GLN A 101 -10.68 -15.69 25.62
CA GLN A 101 -10.43 -14.30 26.04
C GLN A 101 -8.94 -13.93 26.17
N GLU A 102 -8.06 -14.69 25.50
CA GLU A 102 -6.63 -14.38 25.42
C GLU A 102 -6.36 -13.51 24.19
N VAL A 103 -5.56 -12.46 24.36
CA VAL A 103 -5.08 -11.64 23.25
C VAL A 103 -4.05 -12.45 22.48
N ILE A 104 -4.36 -12.80 21.24
CA ILE A 104 -3.48 -13.60 20.37
C ILE A 104 -2.53 -12.69 19.59
N SER A 105 -3.01 -11.51 19.21
CA SER A 105 -2.27 -10.56 18.39
C SER A 105 -2.78 -9.15 18.62
N SER A 106 -1.87 -8.18 18.56
CA SER A 106 -2.19 -6.77 18.75
C SER A 106 -1.42 -5.89 17.77
N SER A 107 -2.03 -4.77 17.40
CA SER A 107 -1.38 -3.71 16.60
C SER A 107 -1.79 -2.34 17.13
N VAL A 108 -0.88 -1.37 17.04
CA VAL A 108 -1.10 0.02 17.47
C VAL A 108 -0.94 0.93 16.26
N PHE A 109 -1.85 1.89 16.11
CA PHE A 109 -1.80 2.90 15.06
C PHE A 109 -2.36 4.23 15.55
N CYS A 110 -2.08 5.29 14.81
CA CYS A 110 -2.56 6.64 15.10
C CYS A 110 -3.45 7.12 13.96
N VAL A 111 -4.55 7.77 14.32
CA VAL A 111 -5.40 8.53 13.40
C VAL A 111 -5.08 10.01 13.57
N MET A 112 -4.83 10.70 12.48
CA MET A 112 -4.43 12.11 12.45
C MET A 112 -5.36 12.92 11.56
N GLU A 113 -5.42 14.22 11.83
CA GLU A 113 -6.05 15.18 10.90
C GLU A 113 -5.32 15.17 9.55
N LYS A 114 -6.08 15.37 8.47
CA LYS A 114 -5.57 15.29 7.10
C LYS A 114 -4.45 16.30 6.85
N GLU A 115 -4.54 17.46 7.48
CA GLU A 115 -3.57 18.55 7.43
C GLU A 115 -2.21 18.16 8.03
N CYS A 116 -2.19 17.16 8.92
CA CYS A 116 -0.97 16.63 9.52
C CYS A 116 -0.33 15.48 8.72
N LEU A 117 -0.93 15.08 7.59
CA LEU A 117 -0.52 13.92 6.79
C LEU A 117 0.11 14.30 5.45
N TYR A 118 0.58 15.56 5.31
CA TYR A 118 1.16 16.09 4.07
C TYR A 118 2.48 15.40 3.64
N ASP A 119 3.18 14.75 4.57
CA ASP A 119 4.40 13.98 4.34
C ASP A 119 4.13 12.46 4.16
N THR A 120 2.86 12.09 3.94
CA THR A 120 2.43 10.70 3.75
C THR A 120 1.83 10.46 2.38
N ILE A 121 1.88 9.20 1.96
CA ILE A 121 1.14 8.69 0.81
C ILE A 121 0.11 7.66 1.28
N LEU A 122 -0.99 7.58 0.54
CA LEU A 122 -1.98 6.51 0.65
C LEU A 122 -1.77 5.51 -0.48
N LEU A 123 -1.36 4.30 -0.12
CA LEU A 123 -1.36 3.16 -1.03
C LEU A 123 -2.72 2.48 -0.94
N LYS A 124 -3.41 2.33 -2.06
CA LYS A 124 -4.65 1.56 -2.16
C LYS A 124 -4.48 0.45 -3.18
N TYR A 125 -4.73 -0.78 -2.79
CA TYR A 125 -4.39 -1.94 -3.62
C TYR A 125 -5.42 -3.05 -3.53
N THR A 126 -5.48 -3.85 -4.59
CA THR A 126 -6.32 -5.05 -4.69
C THR A 126 -5.77 -5.98 -5.78
N ASN A 127 -6.34 -7.16 -5.90
CA ASN A 127 -5.97 -8.13 -6.92
C ASN A 127 -7.19 -8.63 -7.69
N ARG A 128 -7.00 -8.89 -8.99
CA ARG A 128 -8.06 -9.46 -9.85
C ARG A 128 -8.45 -10.89 -9.49
N GLU A 129 -7.66 -11.57 -8.68
CA GLU A 129 -7.86 -12.95 -8.27
C GLU A 129 -7.48 -13.12 -6.79
N ASP A 130 -8.20 -13.98 -6.07
CA ASP A 130 -7.82 -14.40 -4.72
C ASP A 130 -6.49 -15.15 -4.78
N LYS A 131 -5.45 -14.58 -4.17
CA LYS A 131 -4.07 -15.10 -4.17
C LYS A 131 -3.38 -14.74 -2.87
N PHE A 132 -2.24 -15.39 -2.62
CA PHE A 132 -1.38 -15.09 -1.47
C PHE A 132 -2.13 -15.18 -0.13
N ASP A 133 -2.96 -16.22 0.01
CA ASP A 133 -3.79 -16.48 1.21
C ASP A 133 -4.67 -15.28 1.63
N THR A 134 -5.13 -14.50 0.65
CA THR A 134 -5.94 -13.29 0.85
C THR A 134 -7.08 -13.24 -0.17
N GLN A 135 -8.27 -12.85 0.28
CA GLN A 135 -9.40 -12.63 -0.61
C GLN A 135 -9.43 -11.18 -1.07
N PHE A 136 -9.48 -10.99 -2.38
CA PHE A 136 -9.57 -9.68 -3.02
C PHE A 136 -10.89 -9.46 -3.76
N LEU A 137 -11.65 -10.52 -4.01
CA LEU A 137 -12.95 -10.43 -4.69
C LEU A 137 -14.09 -10.55 -3.69
N ASP A 138 -15.09 -9.69 -3.81
CA ASP A 138 -16.39 -9.96 -3.20
C ASP A 138 -17.13 -11.00 -4.06
N GLY A 139 -17.92 -11.86 -3.44
CA GLY A 139 -18.62 -12.96 -4.13
C GLY A 139 -19.61 -12.52 -5.22
N ASP A 140 -19.92 -11.22 -5.30
CA ASP A 140 -20.82 -10.59 -6.25
C ASP A 140 -20.07 -9.86 -7.39
N GLY A 141 -18.75 -10.03 -7.48
CA GLY A 141 -17.89 -9.48 -8.54
C GLY A 141 -17.30 -8.11 -8.24
N GLY A 142 -17.46 -7.59 -7.02
CA GLY A 142 -16.73 -6.42 -6.52
C GLY A 142 -15.31 -6.76 -6.08
N ASN A 143 -14.51 -5.73 -5.74
CA ASN A 143 -13.15 -5.89 -5.23
C ASN A 143 -13.03 -5.35 -3.80
N TYR A 144 -12.42 -6.14 -2.93
CA TYR A 144 -11.91 -5.68 -1.65
C TYR A 144 -10.61 -4.90 -1.86
N PHE A 145 -10.65 -3.60 -1.55
CA PHE A 145 -9.48 -2.74 -1.47
C PHE A 145 -8.89 -2.67 -0.08
N PHE A 146 -7.57 -2.72 0.01
CA PHE A 146 -6.83 -2.43 1.23
C PHE A 146 -6.18 -1.07 1.10
N GLU A 147 -6.15 -0.32 2.20
CA GLU A 147 -5.51 0.99 2.25
C GLU A 147 -4.37 0.96 3.26
N PHE A 148 -3.23 1.51 2.88
CA PHE A 148 -2.02 1.53 3.68
C PHE A 148 -1.38 2.91 3.54
N ARG A 149 -1.37 3.67 4.63
CA ARG A 149 -0.73 4.98 4.67
C ARG A 149 0.63 4.90 5.34
N ILE A 150 1.59 5.59 4.74
CA ILE A 150 2.96 5.66 5.25
C ILE A 150 3.64 6.96 4.85
N ARG A 151 4.60 7.39 5.65
CA ARG A 151 5.48 8.52 5.34
C ARG A 151 6.29 8.23 4.08
N GLY A 152 6.35 9.19 3.19
CA GLY A 152 7.04 9.04 1.91
C GLY A 152 6.41 9.89 0.82
N GLY A 153 6.91 9.71 -0.39
CA GLY A 153 6.42 10.42 -1.56
C GLY A 153 7.39 10.39 -2.72
N PHE A 154 7.12 11.25 -3.69
CA PHE A 154 7.95 11.44 -4.86
C PHE A 154 8.77 12.72 -4.72
N LEU A 155 10.09 12.59 -4.80
CA LEU A 155 10.96 13.75 -4.86
C LEU A 155 11.09 14.20 -6.32
N PHE A 156 10.90 15.50 -6.60
CA PHE A 156 11.03 16.03 -7.97
C PHE A 156 12.38 15.72 -8.62
N LYS A 157 13.46 15.65 -7.82
CA LYS A 157 14.80 15.31 -8.31
C LYS A 157 14.96 13.84 -8.73
N GLU A 158 14.01 12.98 -8.36
CA GLU A 158 14.01 11.53 -8.60
C GLU A 158 12.95 11.14 -9.65
N MET A 159 12.50 12.13 -10.44
CA MET A 159 11.66 11.93 -11.61
C MET A 159 12.55 11.88 -12.86
N THR A 160 12.31 10.89 -13.71
CA THR A 160 13.03 10.71 -14.97
C THR A 160 12.04 10.77 -16.13
N PHE A 161 12.32 11.62 -17.10
CA PHE A 161 11.52 11.78 -18.31
C PHE A 161 12.16 10.99 -19.44
N ASN A 162 11.51 9.91 -19.85
CA ASN A 162 12.01 8.96 -20.82
C ASN A 162 11.21 9.00 -22.12
N VAL A 163 11.81 8.46 -23.19
CA VAL A 163 11.14 8.27 -24.48
C VAL A 163 11.47 6.87 -24.99
N SER A 164 10.43 6.07 -25.22
CA SER A 164 10.56 4.80 -25.95
C SER A 164 10.35 5.08 -27.44
N ASN A 165 11.39 4.96 -28.26
CA ASN A 165 11.32 5.25 -29.68
C ASN A 165 11.86 4.12 -30.57
N ASN A 166 11.18 3.86 -31.69
CA ASN A 166 11.74 3.03 -32.75
C ASN A 166 12.32 3.90 -33.85
N THR A 167 13.54 3.57 -34.25
CA THR A 167 14.24 4.24 -35.36
C THR A 167 14.62 3.23 -36.42
N PHE A 168 14.48 3.64 -37.69
CA PHE A 168 14.95 2.90 -38.84
C PHE A 168 16.23 3.56 -39.38
N ARG A 169 17.21 2.74 -39.75
CA ARG A 169 18.43 3.20 -40.42
C ARG A 169 18.50 2.58 -41.82
N ASP A 170 18.64 3.42 -42.84
CA ASP A 170 18.77 2.96 -44.22
C ASP A 170 20.22 2.57 -44.59
N GLN A 171 20.42 2.05 -45.81
CA GLN A 171 21.75 1.67 -46.34
C GLN A 171 22.70 2.86 -46.51
N GLY A 172 22.16 4.09 -46.56
CA GLY A 172 22.91 5.34 -46.62
C GLY A 172 23.27 5.88 -45.23
N TYR A 173 23.01 5.12 -44.16
CA TYR A 173 23.20 5.54 -42.76
C TYR A 173 22.29 6.69 -42.30
N SER A 174 21.21 6.99 -43.03
CA SER A 174 20.19 7.95 -42.61
C SER A 174 19.28 7.33 -41.55
N LEU A 175 19.06 8.04 -40.45
CA LEU A 175 18.15 7.65 -39.36
C LEU A 175 16.81 8.35 -39.53
N THR A 176 15.73 7.58 -39.46
CA THR A 176 14.35 8.09 -39.43
C THR A 176 13.63 7.51 -38.22
N GLN A 177 13.00 8.36 -37.41
CA GLN A 177 12.14 7.91 -36.31
C GLN A 177 10.80 7.45 -36.86
N LEU A 178 10.38 6.24 -36.48
CA LEU A 178 9.11 5.66 -36.90
C LEU A 178 8.00 6.01 -35.91
N ASP A 179 8.27 5.83 -34.62
CA ASP A 179 7.39 6.19 -33.51
C ASP A 179 8.22 6.57 -32.27
N ALA A 180 7.56 7.27 -31.35
CA ALA A 180 8.10 7.60 -30.04
C ALA A 180 6.97 7.84 -29.05
N TYR A 181 7.11 7.28 -27.85
CA TYR A 181 6.16 7.43 -26.75
C TYR A 181 6.91 7.99 -25.53
N PRO A 182 6.58 9.21 -25.08
CA PRO A 182 7.12 9.72 -23.83
C PRO A 182 6.50 8.97 -22.66
N TYR A 183 7.31 8.73 -21.63
CA TYR A 183 6.85 8.19 -20.35
C TYR A 183 7.69 8.77 -19.21
N GLU A 184 7.19 8.66 -17.99
CA GLU A 184 7.88 9.12 -16.79
C GLU A 184 8.08 7.96 -15.84
N SER A 185 9.29 7.86 -15.32
CA SER A 185 9.60 6.99 -14.19
C SER A 185 9.83 7.85 -12.95
N ARG A 186 9.34 7.38 -11.80
CA ARG A 186 9.45 8.06 -10.51
C ARG A 186 10.02 7.11 -9.48
N ILE A 187 10.89 7.62 -8.61
CA ILE A 187 11.30 6.87 -7.42
C ILE A 187 10.33 7.17 -6.28
N LEU A 188 9.59 6.14 -5.86
CA LEU A 188 8.81 6.14 -4.64
C LEU A 188 9.76 6.01 -3.44
N THR A 189 9.93 7.09 -2.69
CA THR A 189 10.74 7.10 -1.47
C THR A 189 9.83 6.93 -0.25
N ILE A 190 10.08 5.91 0.58
CA ILE A 190 9.31 5.59 1.79
C ILE A 190 10.18 5.74 3.03
N GLY A 191 9.62 6.40 4.03
CA GLY A 191 10.32 6.80 5.26
C GLY A 191 10.77 8.25 5.25
N ASP A 192 11.07 8.76 6.43
CA ASP A 192 11.58 10.10 6.68
C ASP A 192 12.97 10.03 7.34
N ASN A 193 13.40 11.09 8.03
CA ASN A 193 14.68 11.12 8.73
C ASN A 193 14.77 10.11 9.90
N SER A 194 13.64 9.58 10.37
CA SER A 194 13.54 8.51 11.36
C SER A 194 13.38 7.14 10.71
N GLY A 195 13.17 7.09 9.39
CA GLY A 195 13.01 5.86 8.63
C GLY A 195 11.76 5.07 9.04
N VAL A 196 11.67 3.86 8.49
CA VAL A 196 10.56 2.95 8.74
C VAL A 196 11.07 1.53 8.95
N PRO A 197 10.30 0.66 9.65
CA PRO A 197 10.71 -0.71 9.93
C PRO A 197 10.93 -1.57 8.69
N ILE A 198 11.78 -2.61 8.82
CA ILE A 198 12.15 -3.50 7.71
C ILE A 198 10.96 -4.25 7.08
N TRP A 199 9.90 -4.55 7.83
CA TRP A 199 8.73 -5.23 7.29
C TRP A 199 7.98 -4.40 6.24
N ILE A 200 8.18 -3.08 6.20
CA ILE A 200 7.64 -2.21 5.15
C ILE A 200 8.18 -2.60 3.79
N ALA A 201 9.47 -2.93 3.66
CA ALA A 201 10.01 -3.42 2.38
C ALA A 201 9.30 -4.69 1.90
N ARG A 202 8.98 -5.60 2.83
CA ARG A 202 8.22 -6.81 2.53
C ARG A 202 6.80 -6.46 2.05
N LYS A 203 6.10 -5.56 2.75
CA LYS A 203 4.78 -5.09 2.34
C LYS A 203 4.80 -4.40 0.98
N LEU A 204 5.75 -3.51 0.72
CA LEU A 204 5.91 -2.86 -0.59
C LEU A 204 6.10 -3.89 -1.70
N ASN A 205 6.99 -4.87 -1.49
CA ASN A 205 7.18 -5.96 -2.46
C ASN A 205 5.89 -6.74 -2.74
N LEU A 206 5.11 -7.04 -1.70
CA LEU A 206 3.83 -7.73 -1.85
C LEU A 206 2.79 -6.86 -2.58
N MET A 207 2.59 -5.62 -2.15
CA MET A 207 1.59 -4.70 -2.74
C MET A 207 1.85 -4.44 -4.23
N PHE A 208 3.10 -4.22 -4.62
CA PHE A 208 3.49 -3.99 -6.03
C PHE A 208 3.55 -5.28 -6.87
N SER A 209 3.32 -6.45 -6.26
CA SER A 209 3.10 -7.71 -6.98
C SER A 209 1.63 -7.97 -7.31
N LEU A 210 0.72 -7.10 -6.87
CA LEU A 210 -0.71 -7.19 -7.16
C LEU A 210 -1.06 -6.55 -8.51
N SER A 211 -2.23 -6.90 -9.03
CA SER A 211 -2.69 -6.41 -10.33
C SER A 211 -3.14 -4.95 -10.35
N TYR A 212 -3.38 -4.34 -9.18
CA TYR A 212 -3.86 -2.96 -9.05
C TYR A 212 -3.31 -2.31 -7.79
N ILE A 213 -2.66 -1.16 -7.98
CA ILE A 213 -2.19 -0.31 -6.89
C ILE A 213 -2.27 1.15 -7.31
N THR A 214 -2.75 1.99 -6.41
CA THR A 214 -2.71 3.44 -6.56
C THR A 214 -1.91 4.07 -5.45
N ILE A 215 -1.20 5.14 -5.77
CA ILE A 215 -0.49 6.01 -4.85
C ILE A 215 -1.19 7.36 -4.88
N ASN A 216 -1.81 7.76 -3.78
CA ASN A 216 -2.65 8.96 -3.69
C ASN A 216 -3.74 9.04 -4.77
N GLY A 217 -4.32 7.88 -5.12
CA GLY A 217 -5.43 7.78 -6.10
C GLY A 217 -5.00 7.58 -7.56
N LEU A 218 -3.73 7.82 -7.90
CA LEU A 218 -3.19 7.57 -9.23
C LEU A 218 -2.66 6.14 -9.35
N GLU A 219 -2.95 5.43 -10.45
CA GLU A 219 -2.51 4.04 -10.65
C GLU A 219 -1.04 3.98 -11.11
N TYR A 220 -0.27 3.11 -10.47
CA TYR A 220 1.15 2.90 -10.78
C TYR A 220 1.45 1.42 -11.03
N VAL A 221 2.51 1.19 -11.77
CA VAL A 221 3.13 -0.12 -11.94
C VAL A 221 4.58 -0.05 -11.49
N ARG A 222 5.11 -1.18 -11.00
CA ARG A 222 6.54 -1.31 -10.77
C ARG A 222 7.28 -1.26 -12.11
N ALA A 223 8.37 -0.48 -12.18
CA ALA A 223 9.22 -0.45 -13.36
C ALA A 223 9.89 -1.82 -13.60
N ASP A 224 10.17 -2.16 -14.85
CA ASP A 224 10.66 -3.49 -15.20
C ASP A 224 12.03 -3.79 -14.56
N GLY A 225 12.14 -4.97 -13.93
CA GLY A 225 13.37 -5.44 -13.29
C GLY A 225 13.80 -4.69 -12.02
N THR A 226 12.95 -3.83 -11.45
CA THR A 226 13.32 -3.02 -10.28
C THR A 226 13.02 -3.73 -8.95
N GLU A 227 13.94 -3.59 -8.00
CA GLU A 227 13.83 -4.13 -6.64
C GLU A 227 13.59 -2.98 -5.65
N VAL A 228 13.08 -3.32 -4.46
CA VAL A 228 13.01 -2.35 -3.36
C VAL A 228 14.41 -2.15 -2.81
N GLU A 229 15.00 -0.98 -3.04
CA GLU A 229 16.28 -0.60 -2.48
C GLU A 229 16.13 -0.27 -0.99
N VAL A 230 17.04 -0.80 -0.17
CA VAL A 230 17.09 -0.55 1.27
C VAL A 230 18.24 0.39 1.58
N ASN A 231 17.93 1.57 2.11
CA ASN A 231 18.94 2.55 2.52
C ASN A 231 18.97 2.64 4.04
N GLU A 232 20.14 2.38 4.64
CA GLU A 232 20.38 2.52 6.07
C GLU A 232 20.55 3.99 6.46
N LEU A 233 19.96 4.38 7.59
CA LEU A 233 20.13 5.74 8.13
C LEU A 233 21.42 5.88 8.96
N ALA A 234 21.74 4.87 9.76
CA ALA A 234 22.93 4.81 10.59
C ALA A 234 23.20 3.37 11.06
N GLY A 235 24.45 3.06 11.43
CA GLY A 235 24.78 1.76 12.02
C GLY A 235 24.04 1.52 13.34
N TYR A 236 23.42 0.34 13.46
CA TYR A 236 22.59 -0.09 14.61
C TYR A 236 21.29 0.69 14.82
N TYR A 237 20.84 1.45 13.82
CA TYR A 237 19.53 2.09 13.82
C TYR A 237 18.51 1.19 13.10
N PRO A 238 17.33 0.90 13.70
CA PRO A 238 16.37 -0.08 13.16
C PRO A 238 15.47 0.48 12.04
N GLY A 239 15.60 1.77 11.72
CA GLY A 239 14.83 2.46 10.68
C GLY A 239 15.58 2.56 9.35
N TYR A 240 14.85 2.36 8.26
CA TYR A 240 15.38 2.37 6.90
C TYR A 240 14.58 3.33 6.00
N ILE A 241 15.21 3.80 4.93
CA ILE A 241 14.52 4.47 3.82
C ILE A 241 14.44 3.49 2.66
N PHE A 242 13.23 3.25 2.14
CA PHE A 242 13.03 2.39 0.98
C PHE A 242 12.84 3.20 -0.28
N LYS A 243 13.41 2.73 -1.38
CA LYS A 243 13.19 3.31 -2.70
C LYS A 243 12.71 2.25 -3.67
N LEU A 244 11.70 2.60 -4.46
CA LEU A 244 11.19 1.73 -5.51
C LEU A 244 10.88 2.57 -6.74
N GLU A 245 11.41 2.16 -7.88
CA GLU A 245 11.10 2.81 -9.15
C GLU A 245 9.74 2.33 -9.67
N VAL A 246 8.87 3.29 -9.97
CA VAL A 246 7.49 3.07 -10.41
C VAL A 246 7.15 3.98 -11.59
N GLU A 247 6.23 3.53 -12.42
CA GLU A 247 5.73 4.27 -13.58
C GLU A 247 4.21 4.49 -13.42
N PRO A 248 3.69 5.70 -13.69
CA PRO A 248 2.25 5.89 -13.81
C PRO A 248 1.72 4.98 -14.92
N LYS A 249 0.66 4.22 -14.65
CA LYS A 249 0.09 3.31 -15.65
C LYS A 249 -0.47 4.06 -16.86
N ASP A 250 -1.00 5.26 -16.64
CA ASP A 250 -1.42 6.18 -17.68
C ASP A 250 -0.68 7.51 -17.49
N PHE A 251 0.33 7.72 -18.35
CA PHE A 251 1.16 8.91 -18.37
C PHE A 251 0.31 10.18 -18.53
N TYR A 252 -0.72 10.16 -19.38
CA TYR A 252 -1.50 11.35 -19.70
C TYR A 252 -2.50 11.71 -18.60
N SER A 253 -3.13 10.71 -17.97
CA SER A 253 -4.04 10.98 -16.83
C SER A 253 -3.29 11.51 -15.60
N SER A 254 -2.04 11.10 -15.40
CA SER A 254 -1.21 11.57 -14.29
C SER A 254 -0.85 13.06 -14.36
N TYR A 255 -0.93 13.66 -15.55
CA TYR A 255 -0.59 15.07 -15.79
C TYR A 255 -1.74 16.02 -15.42
N GLU A 256 -2.99 15.56 -15.58
CA GLU A 256 -4.19 16.35 -15.27
C GLU A 256 -4.35 16.58 -13.75
N ASP A 257 -4.01 15.57 -12.93
CA ASP A 257 -4.09 15.67 -11.46
C ASP A 257 -2.95 16.50 -10.82
N LEU A 258 -1.79 16.60 -11.49
CA LEU A 258 -0.69 17.48 -11.07
C LEU A 258 -0.95 18.96 -11.39
N TYR A 259 -1.81 19.23 -12.38
CA TYR A 259 -2.18 20.58 -12.82
C TYR A 259 -3.70 20.69 -13.04
N PRO A 260 -4.51 20.82 -11.98
CA PRO A 260 -5.98 20.80 -12.05
C PRO A 260 -6.59 21.95 -12.87
N ASN A 261 -5.79 22.91 -13.34
CA ASN A 261 -6.19 24.02 -14.21
C ASN A 261 -5.72 23.84 -15.68
N GLY A 262 -5.17 22.67 -16.03
CA GLY A 262 -4.84 22.32 -17.41
C GLY A 262 -6.09 22.09 -18.24
N TYR A 263 -6.13 22.64 -19.45
CA TYR A 263 -7.27 22.51 -20.36
C TYR A 263 -7.62 21.04 -20.61
N ASN A 264 -8.87 20.65 -20.31
CA ASN A 264 -9.46 19.37 -20.67
C ASN A 264 -9.38 19.17 -22.18
N ILE A 265 -8.43 18.36 -22.66
CA ILE A 265 -8.48 17.83 -24.03
C ILE A 265 -9.05 16.43 -23.92
N HIS A 266 -10.37 16.32 -24.00
CA HIS A 266 -11.04 15.03 -24.12
C HIS A 266 -10.42 14.22 -25.26
N THR A 267 -9.74 13.11 -24.91
CA THR A 267 -9.14 12.12 -25.81
C THR A 267 -10.19 11.23 -26.48
N LYS A 268 -11.23 11.84 -27.05
CA LYS A 268 -12.19 11.19 -27.95
C LYS A 268 -12.47 12.06 -29.16
N GLU A 269 -11.45 12.23 -30.01
CA GLU A 269 -11.54 12.38 -31.47
C GLU A 269 -10.18 12.84 -31.99
N PHE A 270 -9.25 11.89 -32.17
CA PHE A 270 -8.15 12.15 -33.10
C PHE A 270 -8.74 12.17 -34.51
N ILE A 271 -8.86 13.38 -35.06
CA ILE A 271 -9.10 13.62 -36.48
C ILE A 271 -8.05 12.82 -37.26
N LYS A 272 -8.50 11.82 -38.04
CA LYS A 272 -7.63 11.13 -39.00
C LYS A 272 -6.95 12.19 -39.88
N PRO A 273 -5.61 12.18 -40.04
CA PRO A 273 -4.99 13.05 -41.03
C PRO A 273 -5.55 12.69 -42.42
N PRO A 274 -5.90 13.68 -43.25
CA PRO A 274 -6.24 13.42 -44.64
C PRO A 274 -4.94 13.04 -45.33
N PHE A 275 -4.73 11.74 -45.55
CA PHE A 275 -3.75 11.30 -46.53
C PHE A 275 -4.29 11.69 -47.91
N ASN A 276 -3.61 12.64 -48.54
CA ASN A 276 -3.52 12.79 -50.00
C ASN A 276 -2.13 12.31 -50.42
#